data_AF-A0A7X6TRC0-F1
#
_entry.id   AF-A0A7X6TRC0-F1
#
_cell.length_a   1.000
_cell.length_b   1.000
_cell.length_c   1.000
_cell.angle_alpha   90.00
_cell.angle_beta   90.00
_cell.angle_gamma   90.00
#
_symmetry.space_group_name_H-M   'P 1'
#
loop_
_entity.id
_entity.type
_entity.pdbx_description
1 polymer ?
#
loop_
_entity_poly.entity_id
_entity_poly.type
_entity_poly.pdbx_seq_one_letter_code
_entity_poly.pdbx_strand_id
1 'polypeptide(L)'
;MRDAFLFIDFGSTYTKLTAVSSDEDEILATAKSYTTVEEDVMIGYDLALKDLSEKLGDNIRFIKKLACSSAAGGLKIVAIGLVPELTMEAAKRAALGAGARVTHVYSFSLNHGEVEEIKGSGADMILLAGGTNGGNSEVIIHNARMLKEHGITIPIVVAGNKSAEDEIIEIFQDTMNYVITENVMPSLNEINVEP
;
A
#
# COMPACT_ATOMS: atom_id res chain seq x y z
N MET A 1 23.39 21.40 -3.77
CA MET A 1 22.59 20.30 -3.21
C MET A 1 22.84 19.09 -4.11
N ARG A 2 23.36 18.00 -3.56
CA ARG A 2 23.72 16.77 -4.26
C ARG A 2 22.51 15.83 -4.22
N ASP A 3 22.17 15.24 -5.36
CA ASP A 3 21.03 14.34 -5.47
C ASP A 3 21.40 12.92 -5.01
N ALA A 4 20.46 12.26 -4.34
CA ALA A 4 20.69 10.94 -3.76
C ALA A 4 19.44 10.06 -3.78
N PHE A 5 19.67 8.75 -3.80
CA PHE A 5 18.68 7.72 -3.50
C PHE A 5 18.80 7.32 -2.03
N LEU A 6 17.66 7.17 -1.35
CA LEU A 6 17.58 6.64 0.00
C LEU A 6 17.02 5.22 -0.06
N PHE A 7 17.84 4.24 0.31
CA PHE A 7 17.43 2.86 0.50
C PHE A 7 17.11 2.62 1.98
N ILE A 8 15.99 1.95 2.24
CA ILE A 8 15.43 1.71 3.57
C ILE A 8 15.18 0.22 3.72
N ASP A 9 15.78 -0.41 4.71
CA ASP A 9 15.57 -1.81 5.07
C ASP A 9 14.96 -1.88 6.46
N PHE A 10 13.65 -2.13 6.53
CA PHE A 10 12.95 -2.44 7.77
C PHE A 10 13.18 -3.92 8.14
N GLY A 11 14.34 -4.20 8.73
CA GLY A 11 14.69 -5.54 9.17
C GLY A 11 14.01 -5.93 10.49
N SER A 12 13.97 -7.22 10.82
CA SER A 12 13.34 -7.72 12.06
C SER A 12 14.04 -7.29 13.36
N THR A 13 15.25 -6.72 13.27
CA THR A 13 16.01 -6.22 14.43
C THR A 13 16.42 -4.76 14.27
N TYR A 14 16.87 -4.37 13.07
CA TYR A 14 17.32 -3.02 12.78
C TYR A 14 16.65 -2.47 11.53
N THR A 15 16.21 -1.22 11.62
CA THR A 15 15.85 -0.39 10.47
C THR A 15 17.13 0.28 9.99
N LYS A 16 17.53 0.03 8.74
CA LYS A 16 18.79 0.50 8.17
C LYS A 16 18.51 1.44 7.01
N LEU A 17 19.23 2.56 6.97
CA LEU A 17 19.13 3.54 5.91
C LEU A 17 20.49 3.70 5.23
N THR A 18 20.47 3.75 3.90
CA THR A 18 21.66 3.96 3.06
C THR A 18 21.37 5.05 2.05
N ALA A 19 22.12 6.14 2.09
CA ALA A 19 22.10 7.19 1.08
C ALA A 19 23.16 6.90 0.02
N VAL A 20 22.76 6.88 -1.25
CA VAL A 20 23.64 6.63 -2.41
C VAL A 20 23.52 7.81 -3.37
N SER A 21 24.63 8.28 -3.92
CA SER A 21 24.62 9.36 -4.92
C SER A 21 23.82 8.94 -6.16
N SER A 22 23.08 9.86 -6.78
CA SER A 22 22.38 9.57 -8.05
C SER A 22 23.30 9.61 -9.26
N ASP A 23 24.42 10.34 -9.16
CA ASP A 23 25.27 10.70 -10.30
C ASP A 23 26.66 10.06 -10.22
N GLU A 24 27.01 9.51 -9.05
CA GLU A 24 28.32 8.91 -8.78
C GLU A 24 28.12 7.53 -8.13
N ASP A 25 29.03 6.60 -8.39
CA ASP A 25 29.01 5.24 -7.80
C ASP A 25 29.51 5.26 -6.34
N GLU A 26 28.86 6.07 -5.48
CA GLU A 26 29.29 6.33 -4.10
C GLU A 26 28.14 6.16 -3.09
N ILE A 27 28.42 5.45 -1.99
CA ILE A 27 27.58 5.47 -0.78
C ILE A 27 27.94 6.70 0.03
N LEU A 28 26.99 7.62 0.18
CA LEU A 28 27.18 8.90 0.86
C LEU A 28 27.20 8.74 2.39
N ALA A 29 26.27 7.95 2.93
CA ALA A 29 26.20 7.65 4.36
C ALA A 29 25.32 6.43 4.63
N THR A 30 25.51 5.85 5.81
CA THR A 30 24.63 4.82 6.36
C THR A 30 24.27 5.12 7.81
N ALA A 31 23.08 4.68 8.21
CA ALA A 31 22.57 4.80 9.56
C ALA A 31 21.69 3.60 9.89
N LYS A 32 21.50 3.34 11.18
CA LYS A 32 20.56 2.31 11.64
C LYS A 32 20.01 2.62 13.02
N SER A 33 18.81 2.14 13.28
CA SER A 33 18.18 2.12 14.59
C SER A 33 17.55 0.75 14.85
N TYR A 34 17.21 0.43 16.11
CA TYR A 34 16.39 -0.73 16.40
C TYR A 34 15.02 -0.61 15.72
N THR A 35 14.51 -1.72 15.19
CA THR A 35 13.17 -1.75 14.60
C THR A 35 12.12 -1.83 15.71
N THR A 36 11.16 -0.91 15.66
CA THR A 36 10.14 -0.69 16.69
C THR A 36 8.78 -1.29 16.29
N VAL A 37 8.79 -2.57 15.85
CA VAL A 37 7.59 -3.27 15.34
C VAL A 37 6.42 -3.29 16.32
N GLU A 38 6.71 -3.50 17.59
CA GLU A 38 5.68 -3.66 18.64
C GLU A 38 4.96 -2.34 18.99
N GLU A 39 5.51 -1.20 18.55
CA GLU A 39 4.97 0.13 18.83
C GLU A 39 4.57 0.81 17.51
N ASP A 40 5.56 1.29 16.77
CA ASP A 40 5.42 1.89 15.44
C ASP A 40 6.79 1.87 14.75
N VAL A 41 6.88 1.21 13.58
CA VAL A 41 8.12 1.10 12.79
C VAL A 41 8.68 2.46 12.36
N MET A 42 7.85 3.50 12.30
CA MET A 42 8.28 4.86 11.98
C MET A 42 9.21 5.44 13.03
N ILE A 43 9.11 5.04 14.30
CA ILE A 43 10.02 5.49 15.36
C ILE A 43 11.46 5.06 15.04
N GLY A 44 11.67 3.79 14.68
CA GLY A 44 12.98 3.28 14.26
C GLY A 44 13.50 3.96 12.98
N TYR A 45 12.62 4.21 12.01
CA TYR A 45 12.95 4.95 10.80
C TYR A 45 13.42 6.38 11.09
N ASP A 46 12.67 7.13 11.90
CA ASP A 46 12.96 8.53 12.19
C ASP A 46 14.28 8.69 12.96
N LEU A 47 14.55 7.79 13.91
CA LEU A 47 15.83 7.74 14.62
C LEU A 47 17.01 7.47 13.68
N ALA A 48 16.87 6.51 12.76
CA ALA A 48 17.90 6.21 11.77
C ALA A 48 18.06 7.36 10.76
N LEU A 49 16.97 8.01 10.35
CA LEU A 49 16.98 9.13 9.42
C LEU A 49 17.67 10.35 10.04
N LYS A 50 17.45 10.59 11.33
CA LYS A 50 18.14 11.64 12.08
C LYS A 50 19.66 11.42 12.09
N ASP A 51 20.12 10.23 12.49
CA ASP A 51 21.55 9.86 12.47
C ASP A 51 22.15 9.96 11.06
N LEU A 52 21.40 9.55 10.03
CA LEU A 52 21.83 9.69 8.64
C LEU A 52 22.00 11.15 8.23
N SER A 53 21.02 12.00 8.60
CA SER A 53 21.01 13.42 8.25
C SER A 53 22.17 14.16 8.92
N GLU A 54 22.47 13.84 10.18
CA GLU A 54 23.63 14.39 10.90
C GLU A 54 24.97 14.07 10.21
N LYS A 55 25.08 12.88 9.59
CA LYS A 55 26.28 12.47 8.82
C LYS A 55 26.38 13.13 7.45
N LEU A 56 25.25 13.36 6.78
CA LEU A 56 25.19 13.91 5.43
C LEU A 56 25.28 15.45 5.40
N GLY A 57 24.79 16.13 6.45
CA GLY A 57 24.62 17.58 6.48
C GLY A 57 23.50 18.08 5.54
N ASP A 58 23.34 19.41 5.44
CA ASP A 58 22.18 20.04 4.79
C ASP A 58 22.24 20.11 3.25
N ASN A 59 23.24 19.46 2.63
CA ASN A 59 23.50 19.59 1.20
C ASN A 59 23.00 18.42 0.35
N ILE A 60 22.16 17.53 0.89
CA ILE A 60 21.62 16.36 0.17
C ILE A 60 20.14 16.53 -0.14
N ARG A 61 19.72 16.16 -1.35
CA ARG A 61 18.32 16.05 -1.77
C ARG A 61 18.01 14.62 -2.16
N PHE A 62 17.09 13.97 -1.43
CA PHE A 62 16.63 12.64 -1.78
C PHE A 62 15.61 12.70 -2.92
N ILE A 63 16.00 12.24 -4.11
CA ILE A 63 15.14 12.23 -5.31
C ILE A 63 14.35 10.93 -5.47
N LYS A 64 14.75 9.86 -4.75
CA LYS A 64 14.01 8.59 -4.68
C LYS A 64 14.21 7.95 -3.32
N LYS A 65 13.14 7.36 -2.78
CA LYS A 65 13.17 6.50 -1.60
C LYS A 65 12.71 5.10 -2.00
N LEU A 66 13.47 4.08 -1.65
CA LEU A 66 13.16 2.68 -1.92
C LEU A 66 13.19 1.93 -0.60
N ALA A 67 12.14 1.19 -0.31
CA ALA A 67 11.99 0.47 0.95
C ALA A 67 11.75 -1.02 0.71
N CYS A 68 12.34 -1.85 1.56
CA CYS A 68 11.97 -3.24 1.75
C CYS A 68 11.68 -3.48 3.23
N SER A 69 10.81 -4.44 3.54
CA SER A 69 10.48 -4.79 4.92
C SER A 69 10.40 -6.30 5.10
N SER A 70 11.06 -6.79 6.14
CA SER A 70 10.89 -8.14 6.69
C SER A 70 10.41 -8.11 8.15
N ALA A 71 10.18 -6.92 8.69
CA ALA A 71 9.70 -6.69 10.04
C ALA A 71 8.18 -6.95 10.14
N ALA A 72 7.68 -7.27 11.35
CA ALA A 72 6.25 -7.49 11.65
C ALA A 72 5.55 -8.70 11.00
N GLY A 73 6.25 -9.47 10.15
CA GLY A 73 5.64 -10.56 9.38
C GLY A 73 5.04 -10.05 8.06
N GLY A 74 4.33 -10.93 7.34
CA GLY A 74 3.76 -10.57 6.04
C GLY A 74 2.59 -9.58 6.18
N LEU A 75 2.60 -8.55 5.34
CA LEU A 75 1.59 -7.48 5.25
C LEU A 75 0.18 -8.06 5.21
N LYS A 76 -0.68 -7.75 6.20
CA LYS A 76 -2.05 -8.24 6.27
C LYS A 76 -2.95 -7.44 5.34
N ILE A 77 -3.50 -8.08 4.33
CA ILE A 77 -4.34 -7.43 3.33
C ILE A 77 -5.77 -7.97 3.42
N VAL A 78 -6.74 -7.06 3.39
CA VAL A 78 -8.12 -7.37 3.00
C VAL A 78 -8.26 -7.17 1.49
N ALA A 79 -8.72 -8.18 0.76
CA ALA A 79 -8.99 -8.06 -0.67
C ALA A 79 -10.50 -7.99 -0.93
N ILE A 80 -10.94 -7.01 -1.72
CA ILE A 80 -12.34 -6.80 -2.08
C ILE A 80 -12.44 -6.85 -3.60
N GLY A 81 -13.38 -7.64 -4.14
CA GLY A 81 -13.60 -7.78 -5.58
C GLY A 81 -15.07 -7.73 -5.99
N LEU A 82 -15.34 -7.65 -7.29
CA LEU A 82 -16.70 -7.69 -7.83
C LEU A 82 -17.36 -9.06 -7.65
N VAL A 83 -16.74 -10.14 -8.10
CA VAL A 83 -17.23 -11.53 -7.93
C VAL A 83 -16.10 -12.49 -7.55
N PRO A 84 -16.39 -13.59 -6.82
CA PRO A 84 -15.38 -14.53 -6.34
C PRO A 84 -14.46 -15.08 -7.42
N GLU A 85 -15.02 -15.51 -8.56
CA GLU A 85 -14.28 -16.26 -9.59
C GLU A 85 -13.54 -15.37 -10.60
N LEU A 86 -13.59 -14.05 -10.45
CA LEU A 86 -12.96 -13.09 -11.38
C LEU A 86 -12.02 -12.13 -10.64
N THR A 87 -12.44 -10.89 -10.43
CA THR A 87 -11.62 -9.82 -9.84
C THR A 87 -11.19 -10.12 -8.41
N MET A 88 -11.97 -10.91 -7.65
CA MET A 88 -11.58 -11.31 -6.29
C MET A 88 -10.34 -12.20 -6.35
N GLU A 89 -10.35 -13.23 -7.20
CA GLU A 89 -9.21 -14.12 -7.37
C GLU A 89 -7.99 -13.36 -7.94
N ALA A 90 -8.22 -12.39 -8.84
CA ALA A 90 -7.17 -11.50 -9.33
C ALA A 90 -6.55 -10.66 -8.19
N ALA A 91 -7.38 -10.01 -7.36
CA ALA A 91 -6.93 -9.22 -6.21
C ALA A 91 -6.17 -10.08 -5.19
N LYS A 92 -6.67 -11.27 -4.89
CA LYS A 92 -6.01 -12.23 -4.01
C LYS A 92 -4.65 -12.64 -4.56
N ARG A 93 -4.54 -12.92 -5.86
CA ARG A 93 -3.27 -13.28 -6.51
C ARG A 93 -2.27 -12.13 -6.53
N ALA A 94 -2.70 -10.91 -6.84
CA ALA A 94 -1.84 -9.74 -6.78
C ALA A 94 -1.28 -9.53 -5.37
N ALA A 95 -2.15 -9.59 -4.35
CA ALA A 95 -1.73 -9.49 -2.95
C ALA A 95 -0.74 -10.59 -2.53
N LEU A 96 -1.01 -11.86 -2.89
CA LEU A 96 -0.09 -12.96 -2.60
C LEU A 96 1.23 -12.86 -3.37
N GLY A 97 1.19 -12.38 -4.62
CA GLY A 97 2.37 -12.13 -5.45
C GLY A 97 3.30 -11.07 -4.85
N ALA A 98 2.74 -10.07 -4.18
CA ALA A 98 3.48 -9.06 -3.41
C ALA A 98 4.07 -9.59 -2.09
N GLY A 99 3.93 -10.89 -1.79
CA GLY A 99 4.41 -11.48 -0.53
C GLY A 99 3.53 -11.16 0.69
N ALA A 100 2.32 -10.65 0.46
CA ALA A 100 1.39 -10.28 1.51
C ALA A 100 0.59 -11.49 2.02
N ARG A 101 0.02 -11.34 3.21
CA ARG A 101 -0.91 -12.29 3.82
C ARG A 101 -2.34 -11.78 3.64
N VAL A 102 -3.10 -12.39 2.75
CA VAL A 102 -4.52 -12.08 2.59
C VAL A 102 -5.30 -12.66 3.78
N THR A 103 -5.79 -11.79 4.67
CA THR A 103 -6.47 -12.20 5.91
C THR A 103 -7.96 -12.37 5.71
N HIS A 104 -8.58 -11.49 4.92
CA HIS A 104 -10.01 -11.53 4.62
C HIS A 104 -10.23 -11.24 3.14
N VAL A 105 -11.32 -11.79 2.61
CA VAL A 105 -11.70 -11.64 1.22
C VAL A 105 -13.19 -11.40 1.14
N TYR A 106 -13.57 -10.33 0.46
CA TYR A 106 -14.96 -9.95 0.24
C TYR A 106 -15.26 -9.84 -1.25
N SER A 107 -16.51 -10.07 -1.61
CA SER A 107 -16.99 -9.96 -2.98
C SER A 107 -18.38 -9.33 -3.03
N PHE A 108 -18.76 -8.80 -4.19
CA PHE A 108 -20.01 -8.07 -4.39
C PHE A 108 -20.07 -6.78 -3.56
N SER A 109 -21.28 -6.23 -3.42
CA SER A 109 -21.56 -5.06 -2.60
C SER A 109 -21.40 -5.40 -1.11
N LEU A 110 -20.51 -4.67 -0.43
CA LEU A 110 -20.31 -4.77 1.00
C LEU A 110 -21.59 -4.40 1.74
N ASN A 111 -21.91 -5.19 2.76
CA ASN A 111 -22.92 -4.87 3.75
C ASN A 111 -22.28 -4.26 5.02
N HIS A 112 -23.11 -3.71 5.92
CA HIS A 112 -22.62 -3.07 7.15
C HIS A 112 -21.80 -4.01 8.04
N GLY A 113 -22.21 -5.28 8.17
CA GLY A 113 -21.50 -6.26 8.99
C GLY A 113 -20.10 -6.54 8.47
N GLU A 114 -19.95 -6.68 7.16
CA GLU A 114 -18.64 -6.88 6.51
C GLU A 114 -17.72 -5.67 6.71
N VAL A 115 -18.24 -4.44 6.67
CA VAL A 115 -17.42 -3.25 6.93
C VAL A 115 -16.95 -3.18 8.38
N GLU A 116 -17.79 -3.57 9.34
CA GLU A 116 -17.37 -3.66 10.75
C GLU A 116 -16.33 -4.77 10.98
N GLU A 117 -16.44 -5.90 10.29
CA GLU A 117 -15.40 -6.93 10.29
C GLU A 117 -14.08 -6.41 9.73
N ILE A 118 -14.12 -5.68 8.60
CA ILE A 118 -12.92 -5.06 8.00
C ILE A 118 -12.28 -4.10 9.00
N LYS A 119 -13.09 -3.28 9.68
CA LYS A 119 -12.64 -2.31 10.69
C LYS A 119 -11.93 -2.98 11.88
N GLY A 120 -12.43 -4.13 12.31
CA GLY A 120 -11.86 -4.93 13.40
C GLY A 120 -10.77 -5.93 12.99
N SER A 121 -10.52 -6.10 11.68
CA SER A 121 -9.66 -7.16 11.14
C SER A 121 -8.18 -7.05 11.53
N GLY A 122 -7.73 -5.86 11.95
CA GLY A 122 -6.32 -5.55 12.14
C GLY A 122 -5.51 -5.66 10.85
N ALA A 123 -6.13 -5.46 9.68
CA ALA A 123 -5.42 -5.41 8.41
C ALA A 123 -4.57 -4.14 8.28
N ASP A 124 -3.46 -4.26 7.57
CA ASP A 124 -2.51 -3.18 7.34
C ASP A 124 -2.88 -2.36 6.09
N MET A 125 -3.58 -2.98 5.13
CA MET A 125 -4.15 -2.29 3.96
C MET A 125 -5.38 -3.03 3.39
N ILE A 126 -6.16 -2.31 2.59
CA ILE A 126 -7.27 -2.85 1.79
C ILE A 126 -6.90 -2.75 0.31
N LEU A 127 -7.04 -3.84 -0.43
CA LEU A 127 -7.03 -3.86 -1.90
C LEU A 127 -8.47 -3.83 -2.42
N LEU A 128 -8.92 -2.69 -2.90
CA LEU A 128 -10.24 -2.49 -3.49
C LEU A 128 -10.15 -2.68 -5.01
N ALA A 129 -10.63 -3.83 -5.48
CA ALA A 129 -10.74 -4.16 -6.89
C ALA A 129 -12.20 -4.38 -7.29
N GLY A 130 -12.45 -4.50 -8.58
CA GLY A 130 -13.79 -4.78 -9.09
C GLY A 130 -14.02 -4.21 -10.48
N GLY A 131 -14.75 -4.98 -11.30
CA GLY A 131 -14.99 -4.67 -12.70
C GLY A 131 -13.75 -4.77 -13.58
N THR A 132 -13.96 -5.07 -14.86
CA THR A 132 -12.96 -4.82 -15.90
C THR A 132 -12.96 -3.35 -16.28
N ASN A 133 -11.97 -2.90 -17.05
CA ASN A 133 -11.95 -1.54 -17.58
C ASN A 133 -13.10 -1.34 -18.57
N GLY A 134 -14.04 -0.45 -18.22
CA GLY A 134 -15.29 -0.23 -18.97
C GLY A 134 -16.39 -1.24 -18.66
N GLY A 135 -16.19 -2.13 -17.68
CA GLY A 135 -17.20 -3.05 -17.17
C GLY A 135 -18.06 -2.43 -16.07
N ASN A 136 -18.55 -3.26 -15.14
CA ASN A 136 -19.34 -2.79 -14.00
C ASN A 136 -18.51 -1.88 -13.08
N SER A 137 -18.95 -0.64 -12.89
CA SER A 137 -18.37 0.34 -11.95
C SER A 137 -19.19 0.46 -10.65
N GLU A 138 -20.48 0.12 -10.70
CA GLU A 138 -21.43 0.35 -9.62
C GLU A 138 -21.00 -0.28 -8.29
N VAL A 139 -20.50 -1.52 -8.31
CA VAL A 139 -20.14 -2.25 -7.09
C VAL A 139 -18.88 -1.68 -6.43
N ILE A 140 -17.85 -1.33 -7.21
CA ILE A 140 -16.61 -0.77 -6.65
C ILE A 140 -16.87 0.62 -6.05
N ILE A 141 -17.72 1.42 -6.71
CA ILE A 141 -18.18 2.73 -6.20
C ILE A 141 -18.99 2.55 -4.91
N HIS A 142 -19.94 1.62 -4.89
CA HIS A 142 -20.73 1.29 -3.69
C HIS A 142 -19.82 0.92 -2.53
N ASN A 143 -18.84 0.04 -2.76
CA ASN A 143 -17.89 -0.39 -1.75
C ASN A 143 -17.02 0.78 -1.25
N ALA A 144 -16.56 1.66 -2.15
CA ALA A 144 -15.83 2.87 -1.76
C ALA A 144 -16.68 3.76 -0.83
N ARG A 145 -17.95 4.00 -1.14
CA ARG A 145 -18.85 4.77 -0.25
C ARG A 145 -19.03 4.11 1.10
N MET A 146 -19.27 2.81 1.13
CA MET A 146 -19.42 2.03 2.37
C MET A 146 -18.19 2.18 3.28
N LEU A 147 -16.98 2.05 2.72
CA LEU A 147 -15.73 2.20 3.48
C LEU A 147 -15.58 3.62 4.06
N LYS A 148 -15.91 4.66 3.28
CA LYS A 148 -15.87 6.05 3.75
C LYS A 148 -16.90 6.30 4.85
N GLU A 149 -18.17 5.95 4.61
CA GLU A 149 -19.29 6.26 5.51
C GLU A 149 -19.12 5.62 6.90
N HIS A 150 -18.46 4.46 6.97
CA HIS A 150 -18.20 3.75 8.22
C HIS A 150 -16.86 4.15 8.88
N GLY A 151 -16.14 5.11 8.30
CA GLY A 151 -14.92 5.69 8.85
C GLY A 151 -13.76 4.70 8.90
N ILE A 152 -13.56 3.92 7.83
CA ILE A 152 -12.38 3.07 7.71
C ILE A 152 -11.13 3.96 7.62
N THR A 153 -10.14 3.67 8.46
CA THR A 153 -8.84 4.38 8.48
C THR A 153 -7.70 3.57 7.88
N ILE A 154 -7.98 2.31 7.52
CA ILE A 154 -7.01 1.40 6.90
C ILE A 154 -6.66 1.93 5.49
N PRO A 155 -5.38 2.09 5.13
CA PRO A 155 -4.98 2.56 3.80
C PRO A 155 -5.55 1.69 2.68
N ILE A 156 -6.00 2.32 1.59
CA ILE A 156 -6.68 1.65 0.48
C ILE A 156 -5.86 1.77 -0.80
N VAL A 157 -5.58 0.64 -1.46
CA VAL A 157 -5.13 0.61 -2.85
C VAL A 157 -6.32 0.26 -3.74
N VAL A 158 -6.67 1.16 -4.65
CA VAL A 158 -7.73 0.97 -5.63
C VAL A 158 -7.10 0.49 -6.94
N ALA A 159 -7.42 -0.75 -7.31
CA ALA A 159 -6.84 -1.43 -8.46
C ALA A 159 -7.96 -2.09 -9.29
N GLY A 160 -8.99 -1.31 -9.63
CA GLY A 160 -10.23 -1.78 -10.25
C GLY A 160 -10.61 -1.02 -11.51
N ASN A 161 -11.90 -1.07 -11.89
CA ASN A 161 -12.40 -0.47 -13.12
C ASN A 161 -12.01 1.01 -13.27
N LYS A 162 -11.18 1.32 -14.26
CA LYS A 162 -10.73 2.69 -14.55
C LYS A 162 -11.85 3.72 -14.71
N SER A 163 -13.03 3.27 -15.13
CA SER A 163 -14.19 4.14 -15.36
C SER A 163 -14.83 4.62 -14.06
N ALA A 164 -14.43 4.06 -12.92
CA ALA A 164 -14.88 4.46 -11.59
C ALA A 164 -13.89 5.41 -10.88
N GLU A 165 -12.71 5.66 -11.44
CA GLU A 165 -11.62 6.41 -10.76
C GLU A 165 -12.07 7.80 -10.32
N ASP A 166 -12.63 8.60 -11.24
CA ASP A 166 -13.05 9.98 -10.94
C ASP A 166 -14.03 10.04 -9.75
N GLU A 167 -14.99 9.12 -9.72
CA GLU A 167 -15.99 9.06 -8.65
C GLU A 167 -15.40 8.53 -7.34
N ILE A 168 -14.50 7.55 -7.39
CA ILE A 168 -13.79 7.05 -6.20
C ILE A 168 -12.89 8.14 -5.61
N ILE A 169 -12.22 8.94 -6.45
CA ILE A 169 -11.46 10.12 -6.02
C ILE A 169 -12.39 11.08 -5.29
N GLU A 170 -13.55 11.41 -5.87
CA GLU A 170 -14.50 12.32 -5.26
C GLU A 170 -15.04 11.78 -3.92
N ILE A 171 -15.24 10.47 -3.82
CA ILE A 171 -15.62 9.82 -2.56
C ILE A 171 -14.47 9.93 -1.56
N PHE A 172 -13.25 9.52 -1.90
CA PHE A 172 -12.17 9.37 -0.93
C PHE A 172 -11.45 10.67 -0.56
N GLN A 173 -11.54 11.72 -1.39
CA GLN A 173 -10.86 12.99 -1.14
C GLN A 173 -11.10 13.51 0.28
N ASP A 174 -10.04 14.12 0.83
CA ASP A 174 -9.97 14.76 2.15
C ASP A 174 -10.08 13.86 3.38
N THR A 175 -10.54 12.61 3.24
CA THR A 175 -10.90 11.78 4.40
C THR A 175 -10.08 10.48 4.47
N MET A 176 -9.86 9.84 3.33
CA MET A 176 -9.27 8.50 3.27
C MET A 176 -7.80 8.57 2.85
N ASN A 177 -6.98 7.67 3.38
CA ASN A 177 -5.64 7.42 2.85
C ASN A 177 -5.73 6.38 1.73
N TYR A 178 -5.56 6.81 0.48
CA TYR A 178 -5.71 5.93 -0.68
C TYR A 178 -4.70 6.21 -1.80
N VAL A 179 -4.46 5.18 -2.63
CA VAL A 179 -3.70 5.26 -3.88
C VAL A 179 -4.51 4.54 -4.97
N ILE A 180 -4.55 5.13 -6.17
CA ILE A 180 -5.12 4.51 -7.36
C ILE A 180 -3.97 3.98 -8.22
N THR A 181 -4.14 2.77 -8.75
CA THR A 181 -3.17 2.09 -9.58
C THR A 181 -3.88 1.33 -10.71
N GLU A 182 -3.14 0.60 -11.55
CA GLU A 182 -3.76 -0.12 -12.67
C GLU A 182 -4.77 -1.19 -12.19
N ASN A 183 -5.69 -1.61 -13.06
CA ASN A 183 -6.66 -2.63 -12.69
C ASN A 183 -5.97 -4.01 -12.58
N VAL A 184 -6.21 -4.75 -11.49
CA VAL A 184 -5.74 -6.15 -11.32
C VAL A 184 -6.32 -7.10 -12.38
N MET A 185 -7.43 -6.72 -13.01
CA MET A 185 -8.08 -7.50 -14.06
C MET A 185 -8.69 -6.55 -15.13
N PRO A 186 -7.85 -5.94 -15.99
CA PRO A 186 -8.29 -4.89 -16.92
C PRO A 186 -9.29 -5.40 -17.95
N SER A 187 -9.20 -6.67 -18.35
CA SER A 187 -10.14 -7.33 -19.26
C SER A 187 -10.50 -8.74 -18.76
N LEU A 188 -11.55 -9.35 -19.31
CA LEU A 188 -11.95 -10.70 -18.91
C LEU A 188 -10.84 -11.71 -19.22
N ASN A 189 -10.45 -12.49 -18.22
CA ASN A 189 -9.35 -13.48 -18.26
C ASN A 189 -7.93 -12.90 -18.38
N GLU A 190 -7.76 -11.59 -18.20
CA GLU A 190 -6.45 -10.94 -18.14
C GLU A 190 -6.20 -10.48 -16.70
N ILE A 191 -5.15 -10.99 -16.06
CA ILE A 191 -4.77 -10.61 -14.69
C ILE A 191 -3.47 -9.80 -14.75
N ASN A 192 -3.50 -8.59 -14.21
CA ASN A 192 -2.32 -7.78 -13.93
C ASN A 192 -1.88 -8.03 -12.48
N VAL A 193 -0.70 -8.63 -12.31
CA VAL A 193 -0.14 -8.95 -10.98
C VAL A 193 0.86 -7.92 -10.47
N GLU A 194 1.26 -6.96 -11.31
CA GLU A 194 2.12 -5.82 -10.96
C GLU A 194 1.42 -4.44 -11.12
N PRO A 195 0.11 -4.32 -10.81
CA PRO A 195 -0.66 -3.13 -11.12
C PRO A 195 -0.26 -1.90 -10.31
#